data_AF-A0A2V6UHR4-F1
#
_entry.id   AF-A0A2V6UHR4-F1
#
_cell.length_a   1.000
_cell.length_b   1.000
_cell.length_c   1.000
_cell.angle_alpha   90.00
_cell.angle_beta   90.00
_cell.angle_gamma   90.00
#
_symmetry.space_group_name_H-M   'P 1'
#
loop_
_entity.id
_entity.type
_entity.pdbx_description
1 polymer ?
#
loop_
_entity_poly.entity_id
_entity_poly.type
_entity_poly.pdbx_seq_one_letter_code
_entity_poly.pdbx_strand_id
1 'polypeptide(L)'
;MAKFNAQPLPPIFTTLNAVNVSMYIGTLLFLVGWISLNYTGARELFPDLQVRLASYGGYASLGLRVALFVLLGMAGTGLGPRVGTALFEAPTFAAPDLELRLLGPGWGWIAWVEIVLALCFLLGIYVRAAAVVLLGLAILGLFSFGPRIFDYLGLVGGAGVYLLLQGAGSYYVPMPSVPGTAKIYAWLESQPRLRAQFLLQLLAGFNLAYLGVYWKGFHANSMLAILQAHHVPTFGIQPPTFVLWMALVEGLAGALIMAGVLMRPLSFLLLGSFVFFSAILGESVFGHIIFYGLLVSFITNGDGRWRRPVATDAPGRVLILGGGFAGVHCAMRLERLLGKFTNVRITLVHREDYFLFHPLLPEVVGGAIQPGSIVNSIRRLCPRTRVVQGEATSIDPRTREVLVSGAAGEKLTVGYDQLVVALDPEASFAGIPGLLEHALPIMTIGDALFLRQQVLARMARAEALSEAGKRRALLTFAVVGGGARGAATAAEIRSLINAALVSYPAINQDEPRILLFEEQLEVMPKFDPSMRAAARRRLEKLGVEILTGTRVDAVTPEEVMVQGKRVACQTVVSASVGGASPGG
;
A
#
# COMPACT_ATOMS: atom_id res chain seq x y z
N MET A 1 -42.30 27.96 -11.56
CA MET A 1 -41.70 27.95 -10.20
C MET A 1 -41.84 29.29 -9.49
N ALA A 2 -41.24 30.40 -9.95
CA ALA A 2 -41.33 31.70 -9.24
C ALA A 2 -42.77 32.16 -8.94
N LYS A 3 -43.70 31.97 -9.90
CA LYS A 3 -45.13 32.26 -9.70
C LYS A 3 -45.82 31.37 -8.65
N PHE A 4 -45.42 30.11 -8.51
CA PHE A 4 -45.98 29.21 -7.50
C PHE A 4 -45.42 29.52 -6.10
N ASN A 5 -44.14 29.86 -6.01
CA ASN A 5 -43.50 30.21 -4.73
C ASN A 5 -43.94 31.58 -4.19
N ALA A 6 -44.56 32.43 -5.02
CA ALA A 6 -45.17 33.68 -4.58
C ALA A 6 -46.55 33.48 -3.91
N GLN A 7 -47.15 32.29 -4.03
CA GLN A 7 -48.40 31.95 -3.35
C GLN A 7 -48.16 31.69 -1.86
N PRO A 8 -49.13 31.96 -0.98
CA PRO A 8 -49.00 31.61 0.43
C PRO A 8 -48.78 30.10 0.59
N LEU A 9 -47.95 29.73 1.57
CA LEU A 9 -47.72 28.32 1.88
C LEU A 9 -49.02 27.67 2.40
N PRO A 10 -49.25 26.37 2.12
CA PRO A 10 -50.40 25.65 2.64
C PRO A 10 -50.41 25.67 4.18
N PRO A 11 -51.59 25.67 4.83
CA PRO A 11 -51.70 25.76 6.28
C PRO A 11 -50.87 24.74 7.06
N ILE A 12 -50.66 23.55 6.51
CA ILE A 12 -49.84 22.50 7.14
C ILE A 12 -48.38 22.92 7.42
N PHE A 13 -47.87 23.92 6.68
CA PHE A 13 -46.52 24.49 6.87
C PHE A 13 -46.51 25.75 7.76
N THR A 14 -47.66 26.38 7.99
CA THR A 14 -47.75 27.70 8.66
C THR A 14 -48.50 27.65 9.99
N THR A 15 -49.38 26.68 10.20
CA THR A 15 -50.17 26.51 11.43
C THR A 15 -49.96 25.13 12.03
N LEU A 16 -49.90 25.04 13.37
CA LEU A 16 -49.83 23.75 14.06
C LEU A 16 -51.22 23.10 14.12
N ASN A 17 -51.30 21.84 13.71
CA ASN A 17 -52.49 21.00 13.80
C ASN A 17 -52.10 19.59 14.26
N ALA A 18 -53.08 18.73 14.57
CA ALA A 18 -52.78 17.39 15.07
C ALA A 18 -51.93 16.56 14.09
N VAL A 19 -52.11 16.77 12.77
CA VAL A 19 -51.38 16.03 11.72
C VAL A 19 -49.90 16.40 11.72
N ASN A 20 -49.54 17.68 11.56
CA ASN A 20 -48.13 18.07 11.50
C ASN A 20 -47.41 17.90 12.84
N VAL A 21 -48.08 18.13 13.97
CA VAL A 21 -47.53 17.86 15.30
C VAL A 21 -47.20 16.37 15.45
N SER A 22 -48.10 15.47 15.04
CA SER A 22 -47.82 14.02 15.10
C SER A 22 -46.64 13.62 14.20
N MET A 23 -46.50 14.22 13.02
CA MET A 23 -45.37 13.99 12.11
C MET A 23 -44.05 14.47 12.70
N TYR A 24 -44.02 15.67 13.31
CA TYR A 24 -42.83 16.20 13.96
C TYR A 24 -42.41 15.34 15.16
N ILE A 25 -43.36 14.96 16.02
CA ILE A 25 -43.10 14.07 17.16
C ILE A 25 -42.60 12.70 16.68
N GLY A 26 -43.25 12.10 15.67
CA GLY A 26 -42.83 10.82 15.10
C GLY A 26 -41.41 10.88 14.53
N THR A 27 -41.08 11.95 13.82
CA THR A 27 -39.72 12.17 13.27
C THR A 27 -38.68 12.32 14.38
N LEU A 28 -39.02 13.06 15.45
CA LEU A 28 -38.14 13.23 16.61
C LEU A 28 -37.93 11.91 17.37
N LEU A 29 -38.99 11.14 17.61
CA LEU A 29 -38.91 9.82 18.25
C LEU A 29 -38.06 8.86 17.42
N PHE A 30 -38.24 8.86 16.09
CA PHE A 30 -37.40 8.08 15.19
C PHE A 30 -35.93 8.50 15.28
N LEU A 31 -35.64 9.80 15.24
CA LEU A 31 -34.28 10.33 15.38
C LEU A 31 -33.63 9.89 16.70
N VAL A 32 -34.34 10.07 17.83
CA VAL A 32 -33.86 9.68 19.16
C VAL A 32 -33.65 8.17 19.23
N GLY A 33 -34.59 7.37 18.72
CA GLY A 33 -34.46 5.91 18.67
C GLY A 33 -33.27 5.46 17.82
N TRP A 34 -33.06 6.08 16.66
CA TRP A 34 -31.95 5.78 15.76
C TRP A 34 -30.59 6.15 16.37
N ILE A 35 -30.50 7.31 17.03
CA ILE A 35 -29.31 7.72 17.79
C ILE A 35 -29.06 6.78 18.97
N SER A 36 -30.11 6.41 19.71
CA SER A 36 -30.01 5.48 20.84
C SER A 36 -29.46 4.12 20.39
N LEU A 37 -29.99 3.55 19.30
CA LEU A 37 -29.51 2.31 18.70
C LEU A 37 -28.01 2.37 18.33
N ASN A 38 -27.53 3.54 17.90
CA ASN A 38 -26.11 3.73 17.56
C ASN A 38 -25.19 3.62 18.78
N TYR A 39 -25.67 3.91 20.00
CA TYR A 39 -24.91 3.78 21.24
C TYR A 39 -25.03 2.40 21.91
N THR A 40 -26.03 1.59 21.57
CA THR A 40 -26.25 0.25 22.16
C THR A 40 -25.51 -0.88 21.45
N GLY A 41 -24.58 -0.58 20.54
CA GLY A 41 -23.81 -1.59 19.81
C GLY A 41 -24.48 -2.10 18.53
N ALA A 42 -25.60 -1.52 18.08
CA ALA A 42 -26.22 -1.87 16.79
C ALA A 42 -25.29 -1.59 15.59
N ARG A 43 -24.26 -0.74 15.78
CA ARG A 43 -23.12 -0.60 14.87
C ARG A 43 -22.36 -1.91 14.63
N GLU A 44 -22.53 -2.94 15.45
CA GLU A 44 -21.87 -4.24 15.34
C GLU A 44 -22.82 -5.37 14.90
N LEU A 45 -24.07 -5.04 14.52
CA LEU A 45 -24.98 -6.03 13.92
C LEU A 45 -24.33 -6.65 12.67
N PHE A 46 -24.14 -7.97 12.71
CA PHE A 46 -23.46 -8.78 11.68
C PHE A 46 -21.99 -8.39 11.45
N PRO A 47 -21.09 -8.63 12.42
CA PRO A 47 -19.68 -8.20 12.34
C PRO A 47 -18.96 -8.76 11.11
N ASP A 48 -19.24 -10.00 10.72
CA ASP A 48 -18.65 -10.63 9.52
C ASP A 48 -19.06 -9.92 8.22
N LEU A 49 -20.33 -9.54 8.10
CA LEU A 49 -20.82 -8.78 6.96
C LEU A 49 -20.14 -7.41 6.92
N GLN A 50 -19.91 -6.80 8.07
CA GLN A 50 -19.27 -5.49 8.16
C GLN A 50 -17.80 -5.50 7.76
N VAL A 51 -17.06 -6.53 8.18
CA VAL A 51 -15.67 -6.75 7.75
C VAL A 51 -15.62 -6.99 6.24
N ARG A 52 -16.55 -7.81 5.72
CA ARG A 52 -16.66 -8.08 4.28
C ARG A 52 -16.96 -6.82 3.48
N LEU A 53 -17.91 -6.00 3.91
CA LEU A 53 -18.22 -4.71 3.27
C LEU A 53 -17.02 -3.75 3.32
N ALA A 54 -16.30 -3.70 4.44
CA ALA A 54 -15.10 -2.85 4.58
C ALA A 54 -13.97 -3.29 3.63
N SER A 55 -13.85 -4.58 3.34
CA SER A 55 -12.89 -5.10 2.36
C SER A 55 -13.12 -4.54 0.95
N TYR A 56 -14.38 -4.19 0.63
CA TYR A 56 -14.74 -3.54 -0.64
C TYR A 56 -14.51 -2.02 -0.64
N GLY A 57 -13.98 -1.42 0.42
CA GLY A 57 -13.75 0.03 0.49
C GLY A 57 -12.85 0.58 -0.63
N GLY A 58 -11.97 -0.26 -1.20
CA GLY A 58 -11.16 0.11 -2.38
C GLY A 58 -11.97 0.37 -3.66
N TYR A 59 -13.23 -0.08 -3.72
CA TYR A 59 -14.14 0.12 -4.86
C TYR A 59 -14.94 1.41 -4.78
N ALA A 60 -14.92 2.13 -3.64
CA ALA A 60 -15.66 3.39 -3.50
C ALA A 60 -15.23 4.45 -4.53
N SER A 61 -13.93 4.59 -4.80
CA SER A 61 -13.43 5.46 -5.88
C SER A 61 -13.95 5.05 -7.26
N LEU A 62 -14.14 3.74 -7.51
CA LEU A 62 -14.69 3.27 -8.78
C LEU A 62 -16.18 3.62 -8.89
N GLY A 63 -16.96 3.36 -7.83
CA GLY A 63 -18.39 3.69 -7.79
C GLY A 63 -18.66 5.17 -8.05
N LEU A 64 -17.91 6.06 -7.37
CA LEU A 64 -18.03 7.51 -7.59
C LEU A 64 -17.60 7.94 -8.99
N ARG A 65 -16.54 7.32 -9.55
CA ARG A 65 -16.09 7.63 -10.92
C ARG A 65 -17.09 7.22 -11.98
N VAL A 66 -17.68 6.02 -11.85
CA VAL A 66 -18.72 5.57 -12.78
C VAL A 66 -19.93 6.48 -12.68
N ALA A 67 -20.33 6.86 -11.47
CA ALA A 67 -21.45 7.78 -11.28
C ALA A 67 -21.19 9.17 -11.88
N LEU A 68 -19.98 9.72 -11.70
CA LEU A 68 -19.57 10.99 -12.31
C LEU A 68 -19.43 10.88 -13.83
N PHE A 69 -18.95 9.75 -14.37
CA PHE A 69 -18.91 9.49 -15.80
C PHE A 69 -20.31 9.60 -16.41
N VAL A 70 -21.29 8.93 -15.82
CA VAL A 70 -22.68 8.97 -16.32
C VAL A 70 -23.26 10.37 -16.18
N LEU A 71 -23.10 11.01 -15.01
CA LEU A 71 -23.63 12.35 -14.76
C LEU A 71 -23.07 13.39 -15.74
N LEU A 72 -21.73 13.48 -15.84
CA LEU A 72 -21.06 14.48 -16.69
C LEU A 72 -21.21 14.15 -18.17
N GLY A 73 -21.19 12.85 -18.52
CA GLY A 73 -21.45 12.41 -19.89
C GLY A 73 -22.84 12.83 -20.35
N MET A 74 -23.87 12.64 -19.52
CA MET A 74 -25.23 13.07 -19.84
C MET A 74 -25.36 14.60 -19.89
N ALA A 75 -24.73 15.32 -18.97
CA ALA A 75 -24.77 16.78 -18.92
C ALA A 75 -24.12 17.39 -20.18
N GLY A 76 -22.89 16.97 -20.50
CA GLY A 76 -22.14 17.51 -21.62
C GLY A 76 -22.70 17.12 -23.00
N THR A 77 -23.34 15.96 -23.11
CA THR A 77 -23.98 15.55 -24.37
C THR A 77 -25.44 15.99 -24.49
N GLY A 78 -26.08 16.47 -23.42
CA GLY A 78 -27.51 16.78 -23.43
C GLY A 78 -28.41 15.55 -23.55
N LEU A 79 -27.93 14.37 -23.13
CA LEU A 79 -28.66 13.09 -23.19
C LEU A 79 -29.72 12.92 -22.08
N GLY A 80 -29.77 13.83 -21.10
CA GLY A 80 -30.76 13.77 -20.02
C GLY A 80 -32.19 14.02 -20.51
N PRO A 81 -33.13 13.09 -20.28
CA PRO A 81 -34.53 13.27 -20.68
C PRO A 81 -35.15 14.44 -19.91
N ARG A 82 -35.65 15.43 -20.64
CA ARG A 82 -36.26 16.65 -20.09
C ARG A 82 -37.48 17.03 -20.91
N VAL A 83 -38.52 17.47 -20.22
CA VAL A 83 -39.80 17.84 -20.85
C VAL A 83 -39.57 19.03 -21.79
N GLY A 84 -39.87 18.85 -23.08
CA GLY A 84 -39.81 19.93 -24.08
C GLY A 84 -38.43 20.18 -24.71
N THR A 85 -37.45 19.31 -24.50
CA THR A 85 -36.13 19.38 -25.16
C THR A 85 -35.80 18.06 -25.85
N ALA A 86 -35.36 18.10 -27.12
CA ALA A 86 -34.90 16.88 -27.77
C ALA A 86 -33.54 16.43 -27.21
N LEU A 87 -33.24 15.14 -27.36
CA LEU A 87 -31.93 14.58 -26.98
C LEU A 87 -30.83 15.28 -27.79
N PHE A 88 -29.69 15.55 -27.15
CA PHE A 88 -28.51 16.21 -27.73
C PHE A 88 -28.60 17.71 -28.00
N GLU A 89 -29.74 18.37 -27.76
CA GLU A 89 -29.90 19.78 -28.12
C GLU A 89 -29.50 20.78 -27.02
N ALA A 90 -29.52 20.36 -25.75
CA ALA A 90 -29.38 21.28 -24.62
C ALA A 90 -28.41 20.74 -23.57
N PRO A 91 -27.09 20.87 -23.74
CA PRO A 91 -26.14 20.49 -22.71
C PRO A 91 -26.36 21.30 -21.42
N THR A 92 -26.01 20.70 -20.29
CA THR A 92 -26.23 21.26 -18.95
C THR A 92 -24.92 21.38 -18.18
N PHE A 93 -24.95 22.10 -17.05
CA PHE A 93 -23.79 22.37 -16.20
C PHE A 93 -23.72 21.34 -15.07
N ALA A 94 -23.17 20.16 -15.36
CA ALA A 94 -22.94 19.06 -14.41
C ALA A 94 -24.16 18.64 -13.57
N ALA A 95 -25.35 19.03 -14.00
CA ALA A 95 -26.62 18.89 -13.30
C ALA A 95 -27.77 18.87 -14.33
N PRO A 96 -28.82 18.06 -14.16
CA PRO A 96 -29.88 17.92 -15.16
C PRO A 96 -30.62 19.22 -15.49
N ASP A 97 -30.83 20.10 -14.51
CA ASP A 97 -31.72 21.26 -14.65
C ASP A 97 -30.99 22.60 -14.89
N LEU A 98 -29.65 22.58 -14.99
CA LEU A 98 -28.83 23.78 -15.19
C LEU A 98 -28.39 23.91 -16.66
N GLU A 99 -29.29 24.29 -17.54
CA GLU A 99 -28.99 24.36 -18.97
C GLU A 99 -27.97 25.46 -19.31
N LEU A 100 -26.97 25.12 -20.11
CA LEU A 100 -25.91 26.07 -20.51
C LEU A 100 -26.46 27.23 -21.35
N ARG A 101 -27.56 27.02 -22.10
CA ARG A 101 -28.21 28.08 -22.89
C ARG A 101 -28.70 29.25 -22.04
N LEU A 102 -28.98 29.04 -20.75
CA LEU A 102 -29.43 30.09 -19.84
C LEU A 102 -28.34 31.11 -19.52
N LEU A 103 -27.06 30.77 -19.73
CA LEU A 103 -25.91 31.65 -19.50
C LEU A 103 -25.57 32.54 -20.70
N GLY A 104 -26.25 32.34 -21.84
CA GLY A 104 -26.03 33.08 -23.08
C GLY A 104 -25.02 32.43 -24.04
N PRO A 105 -24.79 33.04 -25.21
CA PRO A 105 -23.86 32.53 -26.22
C PRO A 105 -22.42 32.61 -25.70
N GLY A 106 -21.67 31.51 -25.82
CA GLY A 106 -20.25 31.42 -25.41
C GLY A 106 -19.95 30.41 -24.31
N TRP A 107 -20.95 29.80 -23.68
CA TRP A 107 -20.76 28.82 -22.59
C TRP A 107 -20.74 27.36 -23.05
N GLY A 108 -20.87 27.10 -24.35
CA GLY A 108 -20.91 25.74 -24.93
C GLY A 108 -19.60 24.94 -24.78
N TRP A 109 -18.46 25.58 -24.50
CA TRP A 109 -17.19 24.88 -24.25
C TRP A 109 -17.22 24.02 -22.99
N ILE A 110 -18.09 24.33 -22.02
CA ILE A 110 -18.24 23.57 -20.78
C ILE A 110 -18.69 22.14 -21.07
N ALA A 111 -19.57 21.96 -22.06
CA ALA A 111 -20.01 20.65 -22.50
C ALA A 111 -18.84 19.73 -22.89
N TRP A 112 -17.85 20.28 -23.61
CA TRP A 112 -16.64 19.54 -23.97
C TRP A 112 -15.77 19.21 -22.76
N VAL A 113 -15.65 20.14 -21.81
CA VAL A 113 -14.92 19.90 -20.56
C VAL A 113 -15.57 18.75 -19.78
N GLU A 114 -16.89 18.73 -19.67
CA GLU A 114 -17.62 17.66 -18.98
C GLU A 114 -17.45 16.30 -19.64
N ILE A 115 -17.49 16.23 -20.97
CA ILE A 115 -17.23 15.00 -21.74
C ILE A 115 -15.81 14.49 -21.47
N VAL A 116 -14.81 15.37 -21.49
CA VAL A 116 -13.42 15.00 -21.19
C VAL A 116 -13.28 14.50 -19.75
N LEU A 117 -13.90 15.18 -18.78
CA LEU A 117 -13.90 14.74 -17.38
C LEU A 117 -14.57 13.38 -17.21
N ALA A 118 -15.70 13.15 -17.88
CA ALA A 118 -16.40 11.88 -17.86
C ALA A 118 -15.47 10.74 -18.29
N LEU A 119 -14.78 10.89 -19.43
CA LEU A 119 -13.84 9.90 -19.94
C LEU A 119 -12.64 9.69 -19.00
N CYS A 120 -12.11 10.78 -18.41
CA CYS A 120 -11.04 10.69 -17.41
C CYS A 120 -11.45 9.86 -16.20
N PHE A 121 -12.66 10.06 -15.66
CA PHE A 121 -13.17 9.29 -14.53
C PHE A 121 -13.42 7.82 -14.90
N LEU A 122 -14.03 7.55 -16.05
CA LEU A 122 -14.27 6.18 -16.53
C LEU A 122 -12.96 5.39 -16.65
N LEU A 123 -11.97 5.94 -17.35
CA LEU A 123 -10.68 5.28 -17.60
C LEU A 123 -9.74 5.32 -16.37
N GLY A 124 -10.04 6.16 -15.38
CA GLY A 124 -9.19 6.35 -14.20
C GLY A 124 -7.89 7.09 -14.49
N ILE A 125 -7.83 7.85 -15.59
CA ILE A 125 -6.67 8.65 -15.97
C ILE A 125 -6.76 10.04 -15.32
N TYR A 126 -5.64 10.53 -14.78
CA TYR A 126 -5.53 11.86 -14.18
C TYR A 126 -6.65 12.21 -13.18
N VAL A 127 -7.18 11.24 -12.44
CA VAL A 127 -8.38 11.41 -11.58
C VAL A 127 -8.26 12.58 -10.61
N ARG A 128 -7.08 12.82 -10.02
CA ARG A 128 -6.87 13.95 -9.12
C ARG A 128 -6.96 15.29 -9.85
N ALA A 129 -6.41 15.40 -11.06
CA ALA A 129 -6.51 16.61 -11.86
C ALA A 129 -7.95 16.83 -12.35
N ALA A 130 -8.61 15.76 -12.82
CA ALA A 130 -10.03 15.80 -13.19
C ALA A 130 -10.92 16.24 -12.02
N ALA A 131 -10.63 15.77 -10.80
CA ALA A 131 -11.33 16.21 -9.60
C ALA A 131 -11.11 17.70 -9.28
N VAL A 132 -9.90 18.25 -9.50
CA VAL A 132 -9.66 19.71 -9.35
C VAL A 132 -10.50 20.50 -10.35
N VAL A 133 -10.54 20.07 -11.60
CA VAL A 133 -11.36 20.73 -12.64
C VAL A 133 -12.85 20.64 -12.30
N LEU A 134 -13.32 19.48 -11.83
CA LEU A 134 -14.71 19.29 -11.38
C LEU A 134 -15.08 20.24 -10.23
N LEU A 135 -14.19 20.41 -9.24
CA LEU A 135 -14.38 21.37 -8.16
C LEU A 135 -14.36 22.82 -8.67
N GLY A 136 -13.52 23.12 -9.66
CA GLY A 136 -13.52 24.40 -10.36
C GLY A 136 -14.84 24.69 -11.07
N LEU A 137 -15.41 23.70 -11.77
CA LEU A 137 -16.75 23.81 -12.36
C LEU A 137 -17.80 24.04 -11.28
N ALA A 138 -17.76 23.30 -10.18
CA ALA A 138 -18.70 23.49 -9.08
C ALA A 138 -18.67 24.93 -8.51
N ILE A 139 -17.48 25.54 -8.40
CA ILE A 139 -17.32 26.95 -8.01
C ILE A 139 -17.83 27.90 -9.09
N LEU A 140 -17.49 27.66 -10.36
CA LEU A 140 -17.94 28.49 -11.49
C LEU A 140 -19.47 28.51 -11.58
N GLY A 141 -20.12 27.37 -11.35
CA GLY A 141 -21.57 27.29 -11.38
C GLY A 141 -22.24 28.01 -10.20
N LEU A 142 -21.57 28.16 -9.05
CA LEU A 142 -22.04 29.00 -7.94
C LEU A 142 -22.14 30.46 -8.36
N PHE A 143 -21.16 30.96 -9.11
CA PHE A 143 -21.19 32.31 -9.67
C PHE A 143 -22.22 32.45 -10.80
N SER A 144 -22.44 31.39 -11.58
CA SER A 144 -23.24 31.45 -12.81
C SER A 144 -24.75 31.23 -12.57
N PHE A 145 -25.11 30.31 -11.67
CA PHE A 145 -26.50 29.90 -11.41
C PHE A 145 -27.01 30.27 -10.00
N GLY A 146 -26.15 30.84 -9.15
CA GLY A 146 -26.50 31.28 -7.81
C GLY A 146 -27.03 30.12 -6.94
N PRO A 147 -28.11 30.30 -6.17
CA PRO A 147 -28.60 29.29 -5.24
C PRO A 147 -28.99 27.95 -5.86
N ARG A 148 -29.31 27.90 -7.17
CA ARG A 148 -29.74 26.67 -7.84
C ARG A 148 -28.66 25.59 -7.87
N ILE A 149 -27.37 25.96 -7.79
CA ILE A 149 -26.32 24.94 -7.78
C ILE A 149 -26.23 24.18 -6.45
N PHE A 150 -26.78 24.71 -5.35
CA PHE A 150 -26.72 24.02 -4.05
C PHE A 150 -27.42 22.66 -4.07
N ASP A 151 -28.33 22.45 -5.03
CA ASP A 151 -29.03 21.18 -5.30
C ASP A 151 -28.06 20.04 -5.69
N TYR A 152 -26.88 20.37 -6.20
CA TYR A 152 -25.90 19.38 -6.68
C TYR A 152 -24.50 19.56 -6.10
N LEU A 153 -24.20 20.76 -5.56
CA LEU A 153 -22.87 21.14 -5.08
C LEU A 153 -22.30 20.17 -4.04
N GLY A 154 -23.12 19.71 -3.10
CA GLY A 154 -22.66 18.77 -2.06
C GLY A 154 -22.40 17.36 -2.60
N LEU A 155 -23.15 16.91 -3.60
CA LEU A 155 -22.99 15.57 -4.21
C LEU A 155 -21.77 15.54 -5.14
N VAL A 156 -21.71 16.46 -6.09
CA VAL A 156 -20.64 16.56 -7.08
C VAL A 156 -19.35 17.04 -6.43
N GLY A 157 -19.43 18.08 -5.59
CA GLY A 157 -18.29 18.59 -4.83
C GLY A 157 -17.78 17.57 -3.81
N GLY A 158 -18.66 16.86 -3.12
CA GLY A 158 -18.29 15.75 -2.24
C GLY A 158 -17.50 14.68 -2.98
N ALA A 159 -18.03 14.17 -4.10
CA ALA A 159 -17.37 13.17 -4.92
C ALA A 159 -16.02 13.67 -5.46
N GLY A 160 -15.95 14.94 -5.90
CA GLY A 160 -14.72 15.60 -6.31
C GLY A 160 -13.67 15.66 -5.21
N VAL A 161 -14.02 16.12 -4.01
CA VAL A 161 -13.11 16.14 -2.84
C VAL A 161 -12.64 14.74 -2.48
N TYR A 162 -13.52 13.73 -2.52
CA TYR A 162 -13.16 12.36 -2.24
C TYR A 162 -12.12 11.83 -3.25
N LEU A 163 -12.36 12.01 -4.55
CA LEU A 163 -11.45 11.56 -5.61
C LEU A 163 -10.14 12.38 -5.64
N LEU A 164 -10.17 13.64 -5.26
CA LEU A 164 -8.96 14.46 -5.10
C LEU A 164 -8.05 13.91 -4.00
N LEU A 165 -8.62 13.40 -2.90
CA LEU A 165 -7.87 12.84 -1.78
C LEU A 165 -7.46 11.38 -2.00
N GLN A 166 -8.36 10.54 -2.53
CA GLN A 166 -8.14 9.09 -2.68
C GLN A 166 -7.60 8.65 -4.05
N GLY A 167 -7.71 9.49 -5.08
CA GLY A 167 -7.30 9.15 -6.43
C GLY A 167 -8.20 8.08 -7.07
N ALA A 168 -7.64 7.36 -8.05
CA ALA A 168 -8.41 6.46 -8.91
C ALA A 168 -8.87 5.15 -8.23
N GLY A 169 -8.28 4.77 -7.10
CA GLY A 169 -8.56 3.50 -6.43
C GLY A 169 -7.89 2.31 -7.14
N SER A 170 -8.48 1.12 -7.03
CA SER A 170 -7.83 -0.14 -7.43
C SER A 170 -7.77 -0.41 -8.94
N TYR A 171 -8.59 0.27 -9.76
CA TYR A 171 -8.70 0.01 -11.20
C TYR A 171 -8.48 1.29 -12.00
N TYR A 172 -7.30 1.45 -12.58
CA TYR A 172 -6.93 2.62 -13.37
C TYR A 172 -5.79 2.31 -14.34
N VAL A 173 -5.67 3.11 -15.40
CA VAL A 173 -4.54 3.05 -16.31
C VAL A 173 -3.33 3.75 -15.66
N PRO A 174 -2.19 3.07 -15.45
CA PRO A 174 -1.01 3.69 -14.86
C PRO A 174 -0.44 4.75 -15.81
N MET A 175 -0.38 6.00 -15.35
CA MET A 175 0.12 7.14 -16.13
C MET A 175 1.39 7.72 -15.49
N PRO A 176 2.29 8.31 -16.29
CA PRO A 176 3.45 9.02 -15.77
C PRO A 176 3.03 10.14 -14.80
N SER A 177 3.80 10.31 -13.72
CA SER A 177 3.60 11.44 -12.81
C SER A 177 3.96 12.75 -13.52
N VAL A 178 3.18 13.80 -13.24
CA VAL A 178 3.48 15.14 -13.76
C VAL A 178 4.74 15.65 -13.05
N PRO A 179 5.76 16.15 -13.78
CA PRO A 179 6.96 16.71 -13.16
C PRO A 179 6.62 17.80 -12.13
N GLY A 180 7.25 17.74 -10.96
CA GLY A 180 7.05 18.73 -9.88
C GLY A 180 5.87 18.47 -8.92
N THR A 181 4.95 17.55 -9.20
CA THR A 181 3.77 17.30 -8.33
C THR A 181 3.94 16.15 -7.34
N ALA A 182 5.08 15.44 -7.37
CA ALA A 182 5.31 14.24 -6.56
C ALA A 182 5.12 14.44 -5.05
N LYS A 183 5.59 15.58 -4.50
CA LYS A 183 5.42 15.89 -3.06
C LYS A 183 3.95 16.08 -2.68
N ILE A 184 3.17 16.74 -3.55
CA ILE A 184 1.75 17.00 -3.34
C ILE A 184 0.97 15.67 -3.42
N TYR A 185 1.27 14.84 -4.41
CA TYR A 185 0.61 13.53 -4.56
C TYR A 185 0.94 12.60 -3.39
N ALA A 186 2.19 12.56 -2.95
CA ALA A 186 2.58 11.81 -1.75
C ALA A 186 1.84 12.31 -0.49
N TRP A 187 1.67 13.63 -0.33
CA TRP A 187 0.90 14.20 0.77
C TRP A 187 -0.59 13.85 0.68
N LEU A 188 -1.19 13.92 -0.51
CA LEU A 188 -2.58 13.56 -0.73
C LEU A 188 -2.82 12.06 -0.47
N GLU A 189 -1.94 11.19 -0.95
CA GLU A 189 -1.97 9.75 -0.67
C GLU A 189 -1.79 9.40 0.80
N SER A 190 -1.04 10.24 1.54
CA SER A 190 -0.89 10.08 2.98
C SER A 190 -2.17 10.42 3.77
N GLN A 191 -3.18 11.04 3.14
CA GLN A 191 -4.42 11.39 3.82
C GLN A 191 -5.28 10.13 4.08
N PRO A 192 -5.73 9.90 5.33
CA PRO A 192 -6.56 8.76 5.66
C PRO A 192 -7.85 8.71 4.85
N ARG A 193 -8.21 7.51 4.37
CA ARG A 193 -9.48 7.25 3.64
C ARG A 193 -10.70 7.77 4.39
N LEU A 194 -10.72 7.58 5.71
CA LEU A 194 -11.80 8.01 6.61
C LEU A 194 -12.02 9.54 6.61
N ARG A 195 -11.00 10.35 6.29
CA ARG A 195 -11.16 11.82 6.18
C ARG A 195 -11.88 12.20 4.90
N ALA A 196 -11.48 11.58 3.78
CA ALA A 196 -12.16 11.78 2.50
C ALA A 196 -13.62 11.34 2.60
N GLN A 197 -13.86 10.21 3.27
CA GLN A 197 -15.21 9.70 3.56
C GLN A 197 -16.02 10.68 4.41
N PHE A 198 -15.42 11.26 5.45
CA PHE A 198 -16.11 12.23 6.31
C PHE A 198 -16.53 13.49 5.54
N LEU A 199 -15.67 14.03 4.69
CA LEU A 199 -16.00 15.19 3.86
C LEU A 199 -17.10 14.87 2.84
N LEU A 200 -17.00 13.71 2.19
CA LEU A 200 -18.04 13.20 1.27
C LEU A 200 -19.40 13.12 1.97
N GLN A 201 -19.41 12.53 3.16
CA GLN A 201 -20.59 12.37 4.00
C GLN A 201 -21.18 13.72 4.44
N LEU A 202 -20.36 14.64 4.92
CA LEU A 202 -20.81 15.96 5.36
C LEU A 202 -21.47 16.74 4.21
N LEU A 203 -20.82 16.75 3.04
CA LEU A 203 -21.30 17.47 1.86
C LEU A 203 -22.57 16.84 1.27
N ALA A 204 -22.63 15.51 1.17
CA ALA A 204 -23.82 14.80 0.69
C ALA A 204 -24.99 14.92 1.67
N GLY A 205 -24.74 14.79 2.97
CA GLY A 205 -25.76 14.94 4.01
C GLY A 205 -26.31 16.38 4.08
N PHE A 206 -25.44 17.38 3.95
CA PHE A 206 -25.86 18.77 3.84
C PHE A 206 -26.75 19.01 2.62
N ASN A 207 -26.38 18.46 1.46
CA ASN A 207 -27.18 18.58 0.25
C ASN A 207 -28.57 17.94 0.40
N LEU A 208 -28.66 16.74 0.95
CA LEU A 208 -29.95 16.08 1.18
C LEU A 208 -30.83 16.86 2.18
N ALA A 209 -30.23 17.38 3.26
CA ALA A 209 -30.93 18.24 4.21
C ALA A 209 -31.39 19.56 3.58
N TYR A 210 -30.57 20.15 2.71
CA TYR A 210 -30.90 21.36 1.97
C TYR A 210 -32.10 21.13 1.05
N LEU A 211 -32.14 20.03 0.29
CA LEU A 211 -33.28 19.68 -0.57
C LEU A 211 -34.57 19.53 0.25
N GLY A 212 -34.52 18.83 1.40
CA GLY A 212 -35.68 18.67 2.28
C GLY A 212 -36.18 19.99 2.86
N VAL A 213 -35.28 20.83 3.39
CA VAL A 213 -35.66 22.07 4.09
C VAL A 213 -35.99 23.20 3.11
N TYR A 214 -35.11 23.47 2.15
CA TYR A 214 -35.24 24.60 1.24
C TYR A 214 -36.33 24.37 0.19
N TRP A 215 -36.26 23.25 -0.53
CA TRP A 215 -37.20 22.99 -1.64
C TRP A 215 -38.55 22.48 -1.16
N LYS A 216 -38.58 21.55 -0.20
CA LYS A 216 -39.83 20.91 0.24
C LYS A 216 -40.46 21.59 1.46
N GLY A 217 -39.67 22.31 2.27
CA GLY A 217 -40.17 23.14 3.36
C GLY A 217 -40.56 24.54 2.88
N PHE A 218 -39.56 25.38 2.57
CA PHE A 218 -39.80 26.80 2.25
C PHE A 218 -40.45 27.03 0.87
N HIS A 219 -40.23 26.13 -0.09
CA HIS A 219 -40.76 26.24 -1.46
C HIS A 219 -41.75 25.12 -1.82
N ALA A 220 -42.54 24.67 -0.84
CA ALA A 220 -43.48 23.55 -0.97
C ALA A 220 -44.45 23.69 -2.17
N ASN A 221 -44.85 24.92 -2.52
CA ASN A 221 -45.74 25.20 -3.64
C ASN A 221 -45.16 24.77 -5.00
N SER A 222 -43.84 24.86 -5.19
CA SER A 222 -43.20 24.32 -6.41
C SER A 222 -43.30 22.79 -6.45
N MET A 223 -43.10 22.11 -5.32
CA MET A 223 -43.22 20.65 -5.25
C MET A 223 -44.66 20.19 -5.48
N LEU A 224 -45.65 20.92 -4.94
CA LEU A 224 -47.07 20.63 -5.18
C LEU A 224 -47.44 20.75 -6.66
N ALA A 225 -46.91 21.76 -7.34
CA ALA A 225 -47.11 21.91 -8.78
C ALA A 225 -46.50 20.74 -9.57
N ILE A 226 -45.32 20.24 -9.17
CA ILE A 226 -44.67 19.07 -9.78
C ILE A 226 -45.52 17.81 -9.57
N LEU A 227 -45.99 17.56 -8.33
CA LEU A 227 -46.83 16.40 -8.02
C LEU A 227 -48.11 16.38 -8.87
N GLN A 228 -48.74 17.54 -9.05
CA GLN A 228 -49.94 17.67 -9.89
C GLN A 228 -49.64 17.51 -11.37
N ALA A 229 -48.57 18.15 -11.87
CA ALA A 229 -48.20 18.08 -13.29
C ALA A 229 -47.83 16.65 -13.72
N HIS A 230 -47.09 15.94 -12.87
CA HIS A 230 -46.60 14.58 -13.17
C HIS A 230 -47.48 13.45 -12.62
N HIS A 231 -48.62 13.76 -12.02
CA HIS A 231 -49.59 12.77 -11.52
C HIS A 231 -48.95 11.75 -10.57
N VAL A 232 -48.06 12.26 -9.70
CA VAL A 232 -47.26 11.43 -8.80
C VAL A 232 -48.18 10.71 -7.80
N PRO A 233 -48.06 9.38 -7.63
CA PRO A 233 -48.86 8.65 -6.66
C PRO A 233 -48.53 9.09 -5.23
N THR A 234 -49.51 9.67 -4.53
CA THR A 234 -49.38 10.09 -3.12
C THR A 234 -49.85 9.03 -2.13
N PHE A 235 -50.15 7.81 -2.60
CA PHE A 235 -50.56 6.66 -1.78
C PHE A 235 -51.72 6.95 -0.81
N GLY A 236 -52.69 7.77 -1.25
CA GLY A 236 -53.85 8.17 -0.44
C GLY A 236 -53.58 9.32 0.54
N ILE A 237 -52.36 9.84 0.59
CA ILE A 237 -51.99 11.01 1.41
C ILE A 237 -52.31 12.28 0.63
N GLN A 238 -52.85 13.29 1.32
CA GLN A 238 -53.09 14.61 0.74
C GLN A 238 -51.78 15.25 0.28
N PRO A 239 -51.71 15.88 -0.93
CA PRO A 239 -50.44 16.35 -1.49
C PRO A 239 -49.60 17.25 -0.56
N PRO A 240 -50.17 18.25 0.17
CA PRO A 240 -49.39 19.06 1.12
C PRO A 240 -48.78 18.24 2.26
N THR A 241 -49.52 17.26 2.77
CA THR A 241 -49.05 16.32 3.81
C THR A 241 -47.95 15.41 3.28
N PHE A 242 -48.08 14.94 2.04
CA PHE A 242 -47.05 14.13 1.39
C PHE A 242 -45.74 14.91 1.19
N VAL A 243 -45.82 16.18 0.77
CA VAL A 243 -44.64 17.06 0.64
C VAL A 243 -43.97 17.30 1.99
N LEU A 244 -44.74 17.59 3.05
CA LEU A 244 -44.18 17.75 4.39
C LEU A 244 -43.52 16.47 4.89
N TRP A 245 -44.10 15.30 4.61
CA TRP A 245 -43.52 14.01 4.97
C TRP A 245 -42.18 13.78 4.26
N MET A 246 -42.10 14.04 2.95
CA MET A 246 -40.84 13.97 2.21
C MET A 246 -39.79 14.95 2.76
N ALA A 247 -40.19 16.19 3.09
CA ALA A 247 -39.31 17.18 3.68
C ALA A 247 -38.68 16.70 5.00
N LEU A 248 -39.50 16.07 5.86
CA LEU A 248 -39.04 15.52 7.13
C LEU A 248 -38.12 14.31 6.95
N VAL A 249 -38.45 13.39 6.05
CA VAL A 249 -37.64 12.21 5.76
C VAL A 249 -36.27 12.61 5.20
N GLU A 250 -36.21 13.55 4.25
CA GLU A 250 -34.95 14.01 3.65
C GLU A 250 -34.11 14.85 4.62
N GLY A 251 -34.75 15.75 5.37
CA GLY A 251 -34.08 16.52 6.42
C GLY A 251 -33.47 15.60 7.48
N LEU A 252 -34.23 14.60 7.93
CA LEU A 252 -33.79 13.59 8.88
C LEU A 252 -32.65 12.73 8.32
N ALA A 253 -32.79 12.21 7.09
CA ALA A 253 -31.76 11.42 6.44
C ALA A 253 -30.46 12.23 6.26
N GLY A 254 -30.56 13.49 5.83
CA GLY A 254 -29.42 14.39 5.72
C GLY A 254 -28.72 14.63 7.07
N ALA A 255 -29.49 14.86 8.14
CA ALA A 255 -28.96 15.01 9.49
C ALA A 255 -28.25 13.74 10.00
N LEU A 256 -28.86 12.56 9.80
CA LEU A 256 -28.28 11.27 10.17
C LEU A 256 -27.01 10.95 9.38
N ILE A 257 -27.00 11.27 8.07
CA ILE A 257 -25.80 11.17 7.22
C ILE A 257 -24.71 12.09 7.78
N MET A 258 -24.97 13.37 8.01
CA MET A 258 -23.95 14.29 8.56
C MET A 258 -23.40 13.81 9.91
N ALA A 259 -24.27 13.26 10.77
CA ALA A 259 -23.90 12.76 12.09
C ALA A 259 -23.18 11.39 12.07
N GLY A 260 -23.24 10.64 10.95
CA GLY A 260 -22.57 9.34 10.83
C GLY A 260 -23.24 8.22 11.61
N VAL A 261 -24.55 8.32 11.83
CA VAL A 261 -25.30 7.43 12.72
C VAL A 261 -25.86 6.26 11.92
N LEU A 262 -25.38 5.03 12.21
CA LEU A 262 -25.75 3.81 11.49
C LEU A 262 -25.70 3.96 9.95
N MET A 263 -24.59 4.50 9.43
CA MET A 263 -24.44 4.85 8.01
C MET A 263 -24.77 3.71 7.04
N ARG A 264 -24.37 2.47 7.35
CA ARG A 264 -24.60 1.32 6.47
C ARG A 264 -26.08 0.95 6.38
N PRO A 265 -26.80 0.65 7.50
CA PRO A 265 -28.24 0.46 7.48
C PRO A 265 -29.00 1.61 6.82
N LEU A 266 -28.64 2.86 7.16
CA LEU A 266 -29.27 4.04 6.58
C LEU A 266 -29.09 4.08 5.06
N SER A 267 -27.88 3.79 4.57
CA SER A 267 -27.58 3.82 3.14
C SER A 267 -28.29 2.71 2.37
N PHE A 268 -28.47 1.52 2.94
CA PHE A 268 -29.30 0.47 2.36
C PHE A 268 -30.77 0.88 2.27
N LEU A 269 -31.30 1.47 3.35
CA LEU A 269 -32.67 1.97 3.40
C LEU A 269 -32.89 3.06 2.34
N LEU A 270 -31.99 4.03 2.25
CA LEU A 270 -32.06 5.08 1.24
C LEU A 270 -31.91 4.53 -0.17
N LEU A 271 -30.98 3.61 -0.41
CA LEU A 271 -30.80 2.98 -1.72
C LEU A 271 -32.08 2.29 -2.17
N GLY A 272 -32.70 1.49 -1.29
CA GLY A 272 -33.97 0.83 -1.55
C GLY A 272 -35.10 1.81 -1.83
N SER A 273 -35.23 2.85 -1.01
CA SER A 273 -36.26 3.89 -1.18
C SER A 273 -36.11 4.64 -2.50
N PHE A 274 -34.90 5.10 -2.85
CA PHE A 274 -34.67 5.84 -4.10
C PHE A 274 -34.90 4.98 -5.34
N VAL A 275 -34.51 3.70 -5.31
CA VAL A 275 -34.80 2.77 -6.42
C VAL A 275 -36.31 2.52 -6.55
N PHE A 276 -37.00 2.32 -5.43
CA PHE A 276 -38.45 2.14 -5.40
C PHE A 276 -39.20 3.37 -5.95
N PHE A 277 -38.86 4.57 -5.46
CA PHE A 277 -39.47 5.80 -5.95
C PHE A 277 -39.10 6.09 -7.40
N SER A 278 -37.85 5.90 -7.84
CA SER A 278 -37.50 6.09 -9.26
C SER A 278 -38.30 5.16 -10.18
N ALA A 279 -38.52 3.89 -9.77
CA ALA A 279 -39.31 2.94 -10.56
C ALA A 279 -40.80 3.32 -10.63
N ILE A 280 -41.36 3.89 -9.56
CA ILE A 280 -42.79 4.23 -9.47
C ILE A 280 -43.10 5.62 -10.05
N LEU A 281 -42.21 6.59 -9.84
CA LEU A 281 -42.38 7.97 -10.29
C LEU A 281 -42.07 8.14 -11.78
N GLY A 282 -41.58 7.10 -12.46
CA GLY A 282 -41.18 7.17 -13.86
C GLY A 282 -39.96 8.05 -14.11
N GLU A 283 -39.23 8.40 -13.05
CA GLU A 283 -37.99 9.17 -13.16
C GLU A 283 -36.85 8.25 -13.60
N SER A 284 -35.98 8.74 -14.50
CA SER A 284 -34.87 7.91 -14.99
C SER A 284 -33.91 7.58 -13.84
N VAL A 285 -33.53 6.30 -13.74
CA VAL A 285 -32.52 5.81 -12.77
C VAL A 285 -31.21 6.61 -12.89
N PHE A 286 -30.91 7.14 -14.08
CA PHE A 286 -29.71 7.94 -14.30
C PHE A 286 -29.75 9.33 -13.65
N GLY A 287 -30.94 9.89 -13.36
CA GLY A 287 -31.08 11.19 -12.69
C GLY A 287 -30.49 11.21 -11.28
N HIS A 288 -30.47 10.05 -10.61
CA HIS A 288 -29.96 9.88 -9.24
C HIS A 288 -28.62 9.14 -9.19
N ILE A 289 -27.93 8.98 -10.32
CA ILE A 289 -26.75 8.11 -10.42
C ILE A 289 -25.63 8.51 -9.46
N ILE A 290 -25.41 9.81 -9.25
CA ILE A 290 -24.42 10.32 -8.30
C ILE A 290 -24.77 9.95 -6.87
N PHE A 291 -26.06 9.96 -6.53
CA PHE A 291 -26.54 9.56 -5.22
C PHE A 291 -26.33 8.05 -4.99
N TYR A 292 -26.58 7.21 -6.00
CA TYR A 292 -26.28 5.77 -5.91
C TYR A 292 -24.78 5.52 -5.69
N GLY A 293 -23.90 6.24 -6.41
CA GLY A 293 -22.45 6.15 -6.20
C GLY A 293 -22.02 6.53 -4.78
N LEU A 294 -22.65 7.55 -4.20
CA LEU A 294 -22.43 7.98 -2.81
C LEU A 294 -22.90 6.93 -1.80
N LEU A 295 -24.12 6.41 -1.96
CA LEU A 295 -24.67 5.39 -1.07
C LEU A 295 -23.85 4.10 -1.11
N VAL A 296 -23.41 3.67 -2.30
CA VAL A 296 -22.50 2.52 -2.42
C VAL A 296 -21.19 2.79 -1.69
N SER A 297 -20.62 3.99 -1.82
CA SER A 297 -19.44 4.40 -1.04
C SER A 297 -19.70 4.34 0.47
N PHE A 298 -20.86 4.78 0.95
CA PHE A 298 -21.24 4.72 2.37
C PHE A 298 -21.43 3.28 2.86
N ILE A 299 -21.98 2.39 2.02
CA ILE A 299 -22.12 0.96 2.33
C ILE A 299 -20.75 0.31 2.48
N THR A 300 -19.82 0.56 1.54
CA THR A 300 -18.50 -0.08 1.56
C THR A 300 -17.58 0.52 2.62
N ASN A 301 -17.48 1.85 2.73
CA ASN A 301 -16.54 2.53 3.63
C ASN A 301 -17.09 2.83 5.03
N GLY A 302 -18.41 2.84 5.23
CA GLY A 302 -19.04 3.22 6.50
C GLY A 302 -18.99 4.73 6.78
N ASP A 303 -19.09 5.10 8.06
CA ASP A 303 -18.98 6.48 8.54
C ASP A 303 -17.52 6.97 8.50
N GLY A 304 -17.34 8.21 8.01
CA GLY A 304 -16.06 8.89 8.13
C GLY A 304 -15.83 9.39 9.56
N ARG A 305 -14.57 9.55 9.97
CA ARG A 305 -14.22 10.16 11.27
C ARG A 305 -13.20 11.27 11.06
N TRP A 306 -13.58 12.50 11.44
CA TRP A 306 -12.65 13.62 11.60
C TRP A 306 -12.00 13.60 12.99
N ARG A 307 -11.28 12.53 13.30
CA ARG A 307 -10.40 12.47 14.49
C ARG A 307 -9.03 11.98 14.05
N ARG A 308 -7.96 12.49 14.69
CA ARG A 308 -6.65 11.85 14.57
C ARG A 308 -6.84 10.39 15.02
N PRO A 309 -6.51 9.38 14.19
CA PRO A 309 -6.59 8.01 14.65
C PRO A 309 -5.72 7.90 15.89
N VAL A 310 -6.35 7.60 17.02
CA VAL A 310 -5.65 7.27 18.26
C VAL A 310 -5.48 5.76 18.23
N ALA A 311 -4.28 5.28 18.54
CA ALA A 311 -4.02 3.87 18.67
C ALA A 311 -4.97 3.27 19.72
N THR A 312 -5.81 2.32 19.31
CA THR A 312 -6.80 1.64 20.16
C THR A 312 -6.31 0.29 20.65
N ASP A 313 -5.21 -0.20 20.08
CA ASP A 313 -4.51 -1.41 20.49
C ASP A 313 -3.83 -1.22 21.84
N ALA A 314 -3.74 -2.30 22.60
CA ALA A 314 -2.99 -2.30 23.85
C ALA A 314 -1.50 -2.00 23.59
N PRO A 315 -0.80 -1.30 24.50
CA PRO A 315 0.64 -1.10 24.37
C PRO A 315 1.36 -2.45 24.37
N GLY A 316 2.35 -2.58 23.50
CA GLY A 316 3.14 -3.81 23.38
C GLY A 316 4.56 -3.54 22.87
N ARG A 317 5.48 -4.44 23.17
CA ARG A 317 6.88 -4.38 22.72
C ARG A 317 7.23 -5.66 21.99
N VAL A 318 7.53 -5.53 20.71
CA VAL A 318 8.06 -6.62 19.88
C VAL A 318 9.54 -6.39 19.68
N LEU A 319 10.36 -7.34 20.11
CA LEU A 319 11.80 -7.34 19.89
C LEU A 319 12.16 -8.39 18.84
N ILE A 320 12.92 -7.99 17.84
CA ILE A 320 13.43 -8.85 16.77
C ILE A 320 14.95 -8.88 16.90
N LEU A 321 15.53 -10.07 17.00
CA LEU A 321 16.97 -10.29 17.00
C LEU A 321 17.39 -10.79 15.62
N GLY A 322 18.25 -10.04 14.94
CA GLY A 322 18.73 -10.35 13.60
C GLY A 322 18.17 -9.42 12.52
N GLY A 323 19.05 -8.95 11.65
CA GLY A 323 18.78 -7.99 10.58
C GLY A 323 18.90 -8.57 9.17
N GLY A 324 18.97 -9.90 9.04
CA GLY A 324 18.89 -10.58 7.76
C GLY A 324 17.45 -10.76 7.26
N PHE A 325 17.27 -11.76 6.38
CA PHE A 325 16.01 -11.96 5.66
C PHE A 325 14.82 -12.12 6.58
N ALA A 326 14.88 -13.05 7.53
CA ALA A 326 13.74 -13.35 8.41
C ALA A 326 13.37 -12.13 9.28
N GLY A 327 14.36 -11.48 9.91
CA GLY A 327 14.15 -10.36 10.81
C GLY A 327 13.60 -9.11 10.12
N VAL A 328 14.19 -8.71 9.00
CA VAL A 328 13.75 -7.52 8.25
C VAL A 328 12.37 -7.73 7.64
N HIS A 329 12.12 -8.88 7.01
CA HIS A 329 10.79 -9.17 6.45
C HIS A 329 9.72 -9.28 7.54
N CYS A 330 10.06 -9.81 8.72
CA CYS A 330 9.18 -9.80 9.89
C CYS A 330 8.84 -8.37 10.31
N ALA A 331 9.83 -7.49 10.48
CA ALA A 331 9.65 -6.09 10.83
C ALA A 331 8.77 -5.36 9.80
N MET A 332 9.05 -5.50 8.51
CA MET A 332 8.24 -4.93 7.42
C MET A 332 6.80 -5.43 7.45
N ARG A 333 6.58 -6.71 7.75
CA ARG A 333 5.23 -7.29 7.82
C ARG A 333 4.47 -6.78 9.04
N LEU A 334 5.10 -6.74 10.21
CA LEU A 334 4.52 -6.19 11.44
C LEU A 334 4.14 -4.72 11.26
N GLU A 335 5.03 -3.94 10.67
CA GLU A 335 4.77 -2.55 10.31
C GLU A 335 3.51 -2.40 9.44
N ARG A 336 3.34 -3.24 8.41
CA ARG A 336 2.14 -3.20 7.55
C ARG A 336 0.87 -3.60 8.32
N LEU A 337 0.96 -4.62 9.18
CA LEU A 337 -0.16 -5.13 9.95
C LEU A 337 -0.64 -4.15 11.03
N LEU A 338 0.29 -3.54 11.77
CA LEU A 338 -0.02 -2.62 12.86
C LEU A 338 -0.46 -1.23 12.36
N GLY A 339 -0.03 -0.85 11.16
CA GLY A 339 -0.37 0.46 10.60
C GLY A 339 0.26 1.63 11.37
N LYS A 340 -0.05 2.85 10.94
CA LYS A 340 0.65 4.07 11.41
C LYS A 340 0.32 4.45 12.85
N PHE A 341 -0.83 4.01 13.35
CA PHE A 341 -1.39 4.44 14.63
C PHE A 341 -1.54 3.21 15.52
N THR A 342 -0.44 2.82 16.15
CA THR A 342 -0.32 1.66 17.03
C THR A 342 0.39 2.06 18.31
N ASN A 343 0.02 1.44 19.43
CA ASN A 343 0.74 1.52 20.71
C ASN A 343 1.84 0.45 20.81
N VAL A 344 2.01 -0.38 19.78
CA VAL A 344 3.05 -1.40 19.70
C VAL A 344 4.36 -0.80 19.18
N ARG A 345 5.44 -0.98 19.95
CA ARG A 345 6.80 -0.59 19.58
C ARG A 345 7.55 -1.80 19.05
N ILE A 346 8.07 -1.70 17.84
CA ILE A 346 8.94 -2.72 17.24
C ILE A 346 10.38 -2.25 17.42
N THR A 347 11.23 -3.11 17.99
CA THR A 347 12.68 -2.91 18.07
C THR A 347 13.38 -4.05 17.34
N LEU A 348 14.34 -3.74 16.49
CA LEU A 348 15.19 -4.71 15.80
C LEU A 348 16.63 -4.49 16.24
N VAL A 349 17.29 -5.55 16.71
CA VAL A 349 18.70 -5.56 17.11
C VAL A 349 19.50 -6.33 16.07
N HIS A 350 20.52 -5.70 15.51
CA HIS A 350 21.43 -6.33 14.56
C HIS A 350 22.83 -5.72 14.65
N ARG A 351 23.87 -6.53 14.36
CA ARG A 351 25.28 -6.09 14.45
C ARG A 351 25.58 -4.93 13.51
N GLU A 352 24.98 -4.97 12.32
CA GLU A 352 25.10 -3.93 11.30
C GLU A 352 23.82 -3.07 11.22
N ASP A 353 23.92 -1.86 10.67
CA ASP A 353 22.76 -0.99 10.43
C ASP A 353 22.09 -1.20 9.06
N TYR A 354 22.61 -2.16 8.28
CA TYR A 354 22.15 -2.53 6.95
C TYR A 354 21.74 -4.01 6.86
N PHE A 355 20.79 -4.27 5.96
CA PHE A 355 20.44 -5.59 5.48
C PHE A 355 21.40 -5.96 4.33
N LEU A 356 22.00 -7.15 4.40
CA LEU A 356 22.88 -7.69 3.38
C LEU A 356 22.18 -8.80 2.57
N PHE A 357 22.13 -8.65 1.25
CA PHE A 357 21.64 -9.69 0.36
C PHE A 357 22.73 -10.75 0.09
N HIS A 358 22.95 -11.63 1.08
CA HIS A 358 23.99 -12.67 1.05
C HIS A 358 24.09 -13.50 -0.24
N PRO A 359 23.01 -13.84 -0.97
CA PRO A 359 23.12 -14.63 -2.20
C PRO A 359 24.02 -14.03 -3.28
N LEU A 360 24.16 -12.69 -3.33
CA LEU A 360 24.99 -11.99 -4.32
C LEU A 360 26.38 -11.61 -3.78
N LEU A 361 26.71 -12.01 -2.55
CA LEU A 361 28.01 -11.69 -1.95
C LEU A 361 29.20 -12.27 -2.75
N PRO A 362 29.14 -13.49 -3.32
CA PRO A 362 30.19 -13.99 -4.19
C PRO A 362 30.45 -13.10 -5.42
N GLU A 363 29.42 -12.49 -6.01
CA GLU A 363 29.56 -11.64 -7.21
C GLU A 363 30.31 -10.33 -6.93
N VAL A 364 30.36 -9.91 -5.66
CA VAL A 364 31.23 -8.80 -5.22
C VAL A 364 32.70 -9.22 -5.25
N VAL A 365 33.01 -10.49 -4.95
CA VAL A 365 34.37 -11.04 -5.09
C VAL A 365 34.80 -10.97 -6.54
N GLY A 366 33.97 -11.47 -7.46
CA GLY A 366 34.23 -11.43 -8.91
C GLY A 366 34.24 -10.03 -9.49
N GLY A 367 33.53 -9.08 -8.87
CA GLY A 367 33.43 -7.69 -9.29
C GLY A 367 32.35 -7.44 -10.33
N ALA A 368 31.46 -8.41 -10.55
CA ALA A 368 30.28 -8.25 -11.39
C ALA A 368 29.25 -7.30 -10.74
N ILE A 369 29.24 -7.25 -9.41
CA ILE A 369 28.34 -6.39 -8.62
C ILE A 369 29.14 -5.47 -7.70
N GLN A 370 28.72 -4.21 -7.63
CA GLN A 370 29.26 -3.26 -6.66
C GLN A 370 28.70 -3.53 -5.25
N PRO A 371 29.51 -3.39 -4.18
CA PRO A 371 29.06 -3.62 -2.80
C PRO A 371 27.79 -2.87 -2.41
N GLY A 372 27.66 -1.61 -2.83
CA GLY A 372 26.50 -0.76 -2.55
C GLY A 372 25.18 -1.29 -3.12
N SER A 373 25.22 -2.17 -4.11
CA SER A 373 24.02 -2.73 -4.76
C SER A 373 23.38 -3.88 -3.98
N ILE A 374 24.08 -4.47 -3.02
CA ILE A 374 23.59 -5.62 -2.23
C ILE A 374 23.29 -5.26 -0.77
N VAL A 375 23.37 -3.98 -0.42
CA VAL A 375 23.06 -3.45 0.91
C VAL A 375 21.89 -2.49 0.89
N ASN A 376 21.09 -2.55 1.94
CA ASN A 376 20.02 -1.59 2.17
C ASN A 376 19.95 -1.21 3.64
N SER A 377 19.86 0.08 3.95
CA SER A 377 19.67 0.52 5.34
C SER A 377 18.38 -0.09 5.91
N ILE A 378 18.49 -0.78 7.06
CA ILE A 378 17.32 -1.38 7.72
C ILE A 378 16.32 -0.29 8.10
N ARG A 379 16.81 0.89 8.52
CA ARG A 379 15.98 2.05 8.87
C ARG A 379 15.15 2.57 7.69
N ARG A 380 15.68 2.43 6.46
CA ARG A 380 14.95 2.80 5.24
C ARG A 380 13.88 1.77 4.89
N LEU A 381 14.17 0.48 5.10
CA LEU A 381 13.22 -0.62 4.85
C LEU A 381 12.10 -0.66 5.90
N CYS A 382 12.42 -0.31 7.15
CA CYS A 382 11.54 -0.37 8.31
C CYS A 382 11.51 0.99 9.04
N PRO A 383 10.83 2.02 8.48
CA PRO A 383 10.87 3.39 8.98
C PRO A 383 10.20 3.62 10.34
N ARG A 384 9.39 2.67 10.83
CA ARG A 384 8.74 2.72 12.15
C ARG A 384 9.35 1.74 13.15
N THR A 385 10.25 0.87 12.72
CA THR A 385 11.01 0.01 13.61
C THR A 385 12.20 0.76 14.20
N ARG A 386 12.36 0.70 15.53
CA ARG A 386 13.58 1.17 16.19
C ARG A 386 14.70 0.18 15.89
N VAL A 387 15.68 0.59 15.08
CA VAL A 387 16.88 -0.22 14.85
C VAL A 387 17.93 0.13 15.90
N VAL A 388 18.38 -0.89 16.62
CA VAL A 388 19.48 -0.86 17.59
C VAL A 388 20.65 -1.62 16.97
N GLN A 389 21.76 -0.92 16.76
CA GLN A 389 22.97 -1.55 16.29
C GLN A 389 23.69 -2.19 17.48
N GLY A 390 23.91 -3.49 17.43
CA GLY A 390 24.53 -4.25 18.51
C GLY A 390 24.28 -5.76 18.42
N GLU A 391 24.92 -6.49 19.31
CA GLU A 391 24.85 -7.94 19.40
C GLU A 391 24.09 -8.35 20.66
N ALA A 392 23.12 -9.25 20.52
CA ALA A 392 22.41 -9.80 21.68
C ALA A 392 23.31 -10.83 22.37
N THR A 393 23.67 -10.57 23.63
CA THR A 393 24.60 -11.41 24.39
C THR A 393 23.91 -12.35 25.37
N SER A 394 22.71 -12.01 25.83
CA SER A 394 21.91 -12.88 26.69
C SER A 394 20.42 -12.56 26.58
N ILE A 395 19.59 -13.58 26.78
CA ILE A 395 18.13 -13.48 26.81
C ILE A 395 17.69 -13.99 28.19
N ASP A 396 16.96 -13.17 28.96
CA ASP A 396 16.32 -13.58 30.20
C ASP A 396 14.80 -13.69 29.98
N PRO A 397 14.25 -14.91 29.85
CA PRO A 397 12.82 -15.11 29.65
C PRO A 397 11.96 -14.78 30.88
N ARG A 398 12.55 -14.75 32.09
CA ARG A 398 11.83 -14.48 33.34
C ARG A 398 11.56 -12.99 33.48
N THR A 399 12.57 -12.16 33.24
CA THR A 399 12.42 -10.69 33.22
C THR A 399 11.91 -10.17 31.88
N ARG A 400 11.96 -10.99 30.83
CA ARG A 400 11.64 -10.64 29.43
C ARG A 400 12.51 -9.52 28.90
N GLU A 401 13.82 -9.69 29.09
CA GLU A 401 14.82 -8.72 28.70
C GLU A 401 15.92 -9.39 27.87
N VAL A 402 16.49 -8.62 26.94
CA VAL A 402 17.68 -9.01 26.18
C VAL A 402 18.79 -8.02 26.48
N LEU A 403 19.96 -8.53 26.85
CA LEU A 403 21.16 -7.74 26.95
C LEU A 403 21.79 -7.59 25.57
N VAL A 404 21.99 -6.34 25.15
CA VAL A 404 22.61 -5.99 23.87
C VAL A 404 23.93 -5.30 24.16
N SER A 405 25.00 -5.79 23.54
CA SER A 405 26.29 -5.11 23.51
C SER A 405 26.38 -4.29 22.23
N GLY A 406 26.55 -2.97 22.37
CA GLY A 406 26.83 -2.09 21.25
C GLY A 406 28.30 -2.18 20.80
N ALA A 407 28.61 -1.49 19.70
CA ALA A 407 29.91 -1.60 19.04
C ALA A 407 31.07 -1.02 19.88
N ALA A 408 30.81 -0.07 20.78
CA ALA A 408 31.83 0.51 21.68
C ALA A 408 31.82 -0.15 23.08
N GLY A 409 31.15 -1.29 23.23
CA GLY A 409 31.08 -2.05 24.49
C GLY A 409 30.01 -1.55 25.46
N GLU A 410 29.20 -0.57 25.06
CA GLU A 410 28.03 -0.14 25.82
C GLU A 410 27.03 -1.28 25.95
N LYS A 411 26.50 -1.48 27.15
CA LYS A 411 25.47 -2.49 27.40
C LYS A 411 24.11 -1.83 27.47
N LEU A 412 23.15 -2.35 26.72
CA LEU A 412 21.78 -1.90 26.66
C LEU A 412 20.85 -3.07 26.96
N THR A 413 20.01 -2.92 27.98
CA THR A 413 18.93 -3.87 28.24
C THR A 413 17.69 -3.46 27.45
N VAL A 414 17.15 -4.39 26.65
CA VAL A 414 15.94 -4.17 25.83
C VAL A 414 14.84 -5.11 26.31
N GLY A 415 13.81 -4.55 26.93
CA GLY A 415 12.63 -5.30 27.35
C GLY A 415 11.68 -5.63 26.20
N TYR A 416 11.03 -6.78 26.27
CA TYR A 416 10.08 -7.25 25.27
C TYR A 416 8.83 -7.88 25.89
N ASP A 417 7.74 -7.88 25.13
CA ASP A 417 6.55 -8.70 25.45
C ASP A 417 6.45 -9.88 24.48
N GLN A 418 6.94 -9.69 23.24
CA GLN A 418 7.11 -10.72 22.23
C GLN A 418 8.54 -10.67 21.68
N LEU A 419 9.20 -11.82 21.57
CA LEU A 419 10.55 -11.97 21.06
C LEU A 419 10.55 -12.79 19.77
N VAL A 420 11.19 -12.28 18.73
CA VAL A 420 11.44 -12.97 17.47
C VAL A 420 12.94 -13.20 17.35
N VAL A 421 13.37 -14.46 17.36
CA VAL A 421 14.78 -14.83 17.16
C VAL A 421 14.97 -15.19 15.69
N ALA A 422 15.66 -14.33 14.97
CA ALA A 422 15.88 -14.40 13.52
C ALA A 422 17.35 -14.10 13.18
N LEU A 423 18.26 -14.65 13.97
CA LEU A 423 19.70 -14.44 13.85
C LEU A 423 20.24 -15.00 12.53
N ASP A 424 21.22 -14.31 11.98
CA ASP A 424 21.90 -14.75 10.76
C ASP A 424 22.83 -15.93 11.07
N PRO A 425 23.00 -16.86 10.12
CA PRO A 425 23.96 -17.94 10.27
C PRO A 425 25.38 -17.38 10.28
N GLU A 426 26.27 -17.99 11.06
CA GLU A 426 27.69 -17.62 11.14
C GLU A 426 28.58 -18.51 10.26
N ALA A 427 29.79 -18.05 9.96
CA ALA A 427 30.80 -18.91 9.36
C ALA A 427 31.20 -20.02 10.35
N SER A 428 31.21 -21.27 9.89
CA SER A 428 31.77 -22.36 10.68
C SER A 428 33.23 -22.55 10.37
N PHE A 429 34.04 -22.53 11.43
CA PHE A 429 35.43 -22.97 11.39
C PHE A 429 35.65 -24.22 12.25
N ALA A 430 34.57 -24.78 12.82
CA ALA A 430 34.64 -25.87 13.76
C ALA A 430 35.05 -27.19 13.07
N GLY A 431 35.86 -27.99 13.77
CA GLY A 431 36.19 -29.37 13.38
C GLY A 431 37.34 -29.54 12.37
N ILE A 432 38.00 -28.45 11.96
CA ILE A 432 39.20 -28.48 11.10
C ILE A 432 40.30 -27.61 11.74
N PRO A 433 41.35 -28.22 12.33
CA PRO A 433 42.51 -27.52 12.87
C PRO A 433 43.12 -26.53 11.88
N GLY A 434 43.42 -25.30 12.34
CA GLY A 434 44.05 -24.25 11.55
C GLY A 434 43.12 -23.51 10.58
N LEU A 435 41.86 -23.93 10.43
CA LEU A 435 40.92 -23.28 9.51
C LEU A 435 40.52 -21.88 9.99
N LEU A 436 40.31 -21.69 11.29
CA LEU A 436 39.97 -20.38 11.87
C LEU A 436 41.13 -19.39 11.72
N GLU A 437 42.35 -19.86 11.88
CA GLU A 437 43.58 -19.05 11.88
C GLU A 437 44.04 -18.67 10.47
N HIS A 438 43.71 -19.48 9.46
CA HIS A 438 44.31 -19.37 8.13
C HIS A 438 43.31 -19.22 6.97
N ALA A 439 42.01 -19.46 7.17
CA ALA A 439 41.02 -19.29 6.12
C ALA A 439 40.30 -17.93 6.17
N LEU A 440 39.92 -17.45 4.99
CA LEU A 440 39.12 -16.25 4.80
C LEU A 440 37.63 -16.61 4.88
N PRO A 441 36.82 -15.94 5.72
CA PRO A 441 35.37 -16.07 5.67
C PRO A 441 34.80 -15.46 4.38
N ILE A 442 33.51 -15.71 4.15
CA ILE A 442 32.69 -14.95 3.19
C ILE A 442 31.27 -14.72 3.76
N MET A 443 31.20 -13.85 4.76
CA MET A 443 29.97 -13.49 5.48
C MET A 443 29.58 -12.03 5.28
N THR A 444 30.58 -11.15 5.22
CA THR A 444 30.40 -9.71 5.15
C THR A 444 30.91 -9.15 3.81
N ILE A 445 30.54 -7.89 3.52
CA ILE A 445 31.12 -7.16 2.39
C ILE A 445 32.63 -6.99 2.55
N GLY A 446 33.09 -6.75 3.78
CA GLY A 446 34.51 -6.65 4.10
C GLY A 446 35.24 -7.93 3.70
N ASP A 447 34.66 -9.09 4.01
CA ASP A 447 35.22 -10.39 3.64
C ASP A 447 35.33 -10.54 2.12
N ALA A 448 34.27 -10.21 1.38
CA ALA A 448 34.26 -10.32 -0.07
C ALA A 448 35.30 -9.41 -0.75
N LEU A 449 35.42 -8.17 -0.29
CA LEU A 449 36.42 -7.22 -0.79
C LEU A 449 37.84 -7.64 -0.42
N PHE A 450 38.03 -8.14 0.80
CA PHE A 450 39.33 -8.64 1.26
C PHE A 450 39.74 -9.87 0.46
N LEU A 451 38.84 -10.82 0.22
CA LEU A 451 39.10 -11.99 -0.62
C LEU A 451 39.49 -11.58 -2.05
N ARG A 452 38.76 -10.64 -2.65
CA ARG A 452 39.12 -10.07 -3.96
C ARG A 452 40.53 -9.49 -3.97
N GLN A 453 40.86 -8.68 -2.96
CA GLN A 453 42.20 -8.11 -2.81
C GLN A 453 43.27 -9.21 -2.68
N GLN A 454 43.03 -10.24 -1.86
CA GLN A 454 43.98 -11.35 -1.68
C GLN A 454 44.22 -12.10 -2.97
N VAL A 455 43.18 -12.41 -3.76
CA VAL A 455 43.33 -13.08 -5.06
C VAL A 455 44.26 -12.27 -5.98
N LEU A 456 44.01 -10.98 -6.15
CA LEU A 456 44.84 -10.12 -7.01
C LEU A 456 46.27 -9.97 -6.48
N ALA A 457 46.44 -9.84 -5.16
CA ALA A 457 47.76 -9.75 -4.54
C ALA A 457 48.58 -11.03 -4.72
N ARG A 458 47.94 -12.21 -4.69
CA ARG A 458 48.59 -13.49 -4.93
C ARG A 458 49.05 -13.63 -6.38
N MET A 459 48.23 -13.20 -7.34
CA MET A 459 48.64 -13.16 -8.74
C MET A 459 49.82 -12.22 -8.99
N ALA A 460 49.78 -10.99 -8.45
CA ALA A 460 50.88 -10.04 -8.58
C ALA A 460 52.20 -10.57 -7.98
N ARG A 461 52.12 -11.26 -6.84
CA ARG A 461 53.30 -11.89 -6.23
C ARG A 461 53.80 -13.06 -7.07
N ALA A 462 52.91 -13.87 -7.63
CA ALA A 462 53.26 -15.02 -8.46
C ALA A 462 53.98 -14.58 -9.74
N GLU A 463 53.57 -13.46 -10.34
CA GLU A 463 54.23 -12.88 -11.53
C GLU A 463 55.71 -12.54 -11.28
N ALA A 464 56.04 -12.04 -10.08
CA ALA A 464 57.41 -11.68 -9.71
C ALA A 464 58.28 -12.88 -9.28
N LEU A 465 57.74 -14.10 -9.21
CA LEU A 465 58.42 -15.28 -8.69
C LEU A 465 58.83 -16.26 -9.78
N SER A 466 60.12 -16.64 -9.79
CA SER A 466 60.67 -17.64 -10.70
C SER A 466 60.63 -19.07 -10.14
N GLU A 467 60.51 -19.23 -8.82
CA GLU A 467 60.49 -20.54 -8.17
C GLU A 467 59.13 -21.23 -8.37
N ALA A 468 59.10 -22.26 -9.22
CA ALA A 468 57.87 -22.92 -9.68
C ALA A 468 56.98 -23.45 -8.54
N GLY A 469 57.56 -23.99 -7.47
CA GLY A 469 56.81 -24.52 -6.33
C GLY A 469 56.03 -23.43 -5.57
N LYS A 470 56.71 -22.37 -5.16
CA LYS A 470 56.09 -21.23 -4.47
C LYS A 470 55.10 -20.49 -5.36
N ARG A 471 55.43 -20.34 -6.64
CA ARG A 471 54.53 -19.75 -7.64
C ARG A 471 53.24 -20.55 -7.77
N ARG A 472 53.32 -21.88 -7.86
CA ARG A 472 52.14 -22.76 -7.92
C ARG A 472 51.29 -22.68 -6.64
N ALA A 473 51.92 -22.58 -5.47
CA ALA A 473 51.21 -22.42 -4.20
C ALA A 473 50.43 -21.11 -4.11
N LEU A 474 50.98 -20.01 -4.66
CA LEU A 474 50.30 -18.70 -4.74
C LEU A 474 49.10 -18.71 -5.70
N LEU A 475 49.18 -19.50 -6.78
CA LEU A 475 48.13 -19.60 -7.80
C LEU A 475 47.13 -20.73 -7.54
N THR A 476 47.23 -21.41 -6.40
CA THR A 476 46.25 -22.41 -5.96
C THR A 476 45.36 -21.79 -4.89
N PHE A 477 44.05 -21.80 -5.12
CA PHE A 477 43.02 -21.27 -4.24
C PHE A 477 42.10 -22.40 -3.77
N ALA A 478 41.94 -22.57 -2.46
CA ALA A 478 41.10 -23.61 -1.88
C ALA A 478 39.81 -23.01 -1.33
N VAL A 479 38.66 -23.59 -1.67
CA VAL A 479 37.35 -23.25 -1.11
C VAL A 479 36.82 -24.46 -0.36
N VAL A 480 36.60 -24.32 0.94
CA VAL A 480 36.12 -25.37 1.84
C VAL A 480 34.61 -25.22 2.01
N GLY A 481 33.86 -26.25 1.59
CA GLY A 481 32.40 -26.31 1.62
C GLY A 481 31.77 -26.14 0.24
N GLY A 482 31.19 -27.20 -0.32
CA GLY A 482 30.55 -27.25 -1.64
C GLY A 482 29.07 -26.88 -1.66
N GLY A 483 28.57 -26.21 -0.62
CA GLY A 483 27.25 -25.59 -0.62
C GLY A 483 27.13 -24.45 -1.66
N ALA A 484 25.92 -23.88 -1.81
CA ALA A 484 25.67 -22.86 -2.83
C ALA A 484 26.63 -21.66 -2.76
N ARG A 485 26.96 -21.23 -1.54
CA ARG A 485 27.90 -20.11 -1.32
C ARG A 485 29.32 -20.46 -1.75
N GLY A 486 29.84 -21.63 -1.37
CA GLY A 486 31.19 -22.03 -1.74
C GLY A 486 31.33 -22.32 -3.23
N ALA A 487 30.33 -22.97 -3.83
CA ALA A 487 30.25 -23.17 -5.27
C ALA A 487 30.28 -21.82 -6.03
N ALA A 488 29.43 -20.86 -5.64
CA ALA A 488 29.43 -19.52 -6.24
C ALA A 488 30.75 -18.78 -6.00
N THR A 489 31.32 -18.86 -4.79
CA THR A 489 32.60 -18.23 -4.46
C THR A 489 33.75 -18.76 -5.32
N ALA A 490 33.83 -20.08 -5.52
CA ALA A 490 34.81 -20.69 -6.40
C ALA A 490 34.66 -20.22 -7.86
N ALA A 491 33.41 -20.14 -8.35
CA ALA A 491 33.12 -19.62 -9.69
C ALA A 491 33.54 -18.16 -9.86
N GLU A 492 33.28 -17.32 -8.86
CA GLU A 492 33.58 -15.88 -8.90
C GLU A 492 35.07 -15.59 -8.72
N ILE A 493 35.79 -16.38 -7.90
CA ILE A 493 37.27 -16.34 -7.86
C ILE A 493 37.85 -16.71 -9.23
N ARG A 494 37.35 -17.78 -9.87
CA ARG A 494 37.82 -18.18 -11.21
C ARG A 494 37.52 -17.10 -12.26
N SER A 495 36.34 -16.48 -12.17
CA SER A 495 35.94 -15.39 -13.08
C SER A 495 36.82 -14.15 -12.89
N LEU A 496 37.13 -13.78 -11.64
CA LEU A 496 38.08 -12.71 -11.32
C LEU A 496 39.46 -12.98 -11.93
N ILE A 497 40.00 -14.18 -11.71
CA ILE A 497 41.32 -14.58 -12.24
C ILE A 497 41.30 -14.48 -13.77
N ASN A 498 40.30 -15.06 -14.44
CA ASN A 498 40.18 -15.01 -15.89
C ASN A 498 40.15 -13.58 -16.43
N ALA A 499 39.41 -12.68 -15.78
CA ALA A 499 39.33 -11.27 -16.17
C ALA A 499 40.67 -10.54 -15.95
N ALA A 500 41.40 -10.91 -14.90
CA ALA A 500 42.64 -10.24 -14.52
C ALA A 500 43.87 -10.76 -15.29
N LEU A 501 43.88 -11.99 -15.78
CA LEU A 501 45.01 -12.60 -16.52
C LEU A 501 45.53 -11.75 -17.69
N VAL A 502 44.67 -10.96 -18.34
CA VAL A 502 45.07 -10.01 -19.41
C VAL A 502 46.14 -9.02 -18.92
N SER A 503 46.14 -8.69 -17.63
CA SER A 503 47.09 -7.78 -16.99
C SER A 503 48.35 -8.47 -16.43
N TYR A 504 48.43 -9.81 -16.46
CA TYR A 504 49.54 -10.59 -15.88
C TYR A 504 50.15 -11.53 -16.93
N PRO A 505 50.85 -11.00 -17.96
CA PRO A 505 51.30 -11.77 -19.12
C PRO A 505 52.29 -12.89 -18.79
N ALA A 506 52.98 -12.84 -17.64
CA ALA A 506 53.87 -13.93 -17.25
C ALA A 506 53.14 -15.14 -16.66
N ILE A 507 51.82 -15.04 -16.40
CA ILE A 507 51.00 -16.12 -15.85
C ILE A 507 50.21 -16.78 -16.96
N ASN A 508 50.48 -18.06 -17.21
CA ASN A 508 49.72 -18.83 -18.20
C ASN A 508 48.29 -19.09 -17.70
N GLN A 509 47.34 -19.15 -18.62
CA GLN A 509 45.92 -19.33 -18.31
C GLN A 509 45.60 -20.61 -17.51
N ASP A 510 46.43 -21.65 -17.67
CA ASP A 510 46.25 -22.95 -17.02
C ASP A 510 46.98 -23.08 -15.67
N GLU A 511 47.80 -22.09 -15.27
CA GLU A 511 48.51 -22.14 -13.98
C GLU A 511 47.59 -21.96 -12.76
N PRO A 512 46.61 -21.03 -12.76
CA PRO A 512 45.71 -20.85 -11.62
C PRO A 512 44.76 -22.04 -11.43
N ARG A 513 44.69 -22.55 -10.20
CA ARG A 513 43.85 -23.69 -9.80
C ARG A 513 42.89 -23.28 -8.70
N ILE A 514 41.62 -23.67 -8.84
CA ILE A 514 40.58 -23.40 -7.85
C ILE A 514 40.05 -24.77 -7.39
N LEU A 515 40.33 -25.13 -6.16
CA LEU A 515 39.96 -26.41 -5.55
C LEU A 515 38.72 -26.20 -4.68
N LEU A 516 37.60 -26.86 -5.00
CA LEU A 516 36.39 -26.83 -4.20
C LEU A 516 36.24 -28.15 -3.44
N PHE A 517 36.46 -28.11 -2.13
CA PHE A 517 36.35 -29.27 -1.24
C PHE A 517 34.95 -29.42 -0.68
N GLU A 518 34.37 -30.60 -0.81
CA GLU A 518 33.07 -30.97 -0.24
C GLU A 518 33.18 -32.35 0.39
N GLU A 519 32.80 -32.45 1.67
CA GLU A 519 32.82 -33.71 2.42
C GLU A 519 31.75 -34.68 1.88
N GLN A 520 30.63 -34.14 1.41
CA GLN A 520 29.56 -34.93 0.81
C GLN A 520 29.90 -35.38 -0.62
N LEU A 521 29.19 -36.39 -1.12
CA LEU A 521 29.41 -36.94 -2.47
C LEU A 521 28.99 -35.99 -3.59
N GLU A 522 28.24 -34.93 -3.29
CA GLU A 522 27.69 -34.00 -4.26
C GLU A 522 27.82 -32.55 -3.77
N VAL A 523 28.10 -31.63 -4.69
CA VAL A 523 27.99 -30.18 -4.43
C VAL A 523 26.52 -29.77 -4.38
N MET A 524 26.22 -28.74 -3.59
CA MET A 524 24.86 -28.21 -3.41
C MET A 524 23.82 -29.31 -3.11
N PRO A 525 24.06 -30.14 -2.08
CA PRO A 525 23.31 -31.37 -1.83
C PRO A 525 21.80 -31.16 -1.63
N LYS A 526 21.39 -29.98 -1.16
CA LYS A 526 19.99 -29.60 -0.91
C LYS A 526 19.17 -29.24 -2.16
N PHE A 527 19.81 -29.16 -3.33
CA PHE A 527 19.13 -28.82 -4.59
C PHE A 527 18.74 -30.08 -5.37
N ASP A 528 17.74 -29.94 -6.25
CA ASP A 528 17.31 -31.00 -7.13
C ASP A 528 18.45 -31.57 -7.98
N PRO A 529 18.47 -32.89 -8.26
CA PRO A 529 19.56 -33.55 -8.99
C PRO A 529 19.92 -32.90 -10.33
N SER A 530 18.93 -32.41 -11.08
CA SER A 530 19.14 -31.73 -12.36
C SER A 530 19.91 -30.41 -12.20
N MET A 531 19.62 -29.65 -11.15
CA MET A 531 20.32 -28.40 -10.81
C MET A 531 21.75 -28.67 -10.34
N ARG A 532 21.96 -29.69 -9.50
CA ARG A 532 23.30 -30.10 -9.06
C ARG A 532 24.19 -30.48 -10.25
N ALA A 533 23.66 -31.30 -11.16
CA ALA A 533 24.37 -31.71 -12.36
C ALA A 533 24.68 -30.52 -13.30
N ALA A 534 23.74 -29.59 -13.45
CA ALA A 534 23.96 -28.37 -14.24
C ALA A 534 25.06 -27.48 -13.62
N ALA A 535 25.06 -27.31 -12.30
CA ALA A 535 26.05 -26.50 -11.62
C ALA A 535 27.44 -27.15 -11.64
N ARG A 536 27.55 -28.46 -11.41
CA ARG A 536 28.81 -29.20 -11.55
C ARG A 536 29.42 -28.99 -12.93
N ARG A 537 28.64 -29.22 -14.00
CA ARG A 537 29.10 -28.97 -15.38
C ARG A 537 29.56 -27.53 -15.61
N ARG A 538 28.86 -26.56 -15.01
CA ARG A 538 29.21 -25.14 -15.16
C ARG A 538 30.51 -24.79 -14.45
N LEU A 539 30.71 -25.28 -13.23
CA LEU A 539 31.93 -25.09 -12.44
C LEU A 539 33.13 -25.75 -13.12
N GLU A 540 33.00 -26.98 -13.56
CA GLU A 540 34.05 -27.71 -14.30
C GLU A 540 34.40 -26.99 -15.61
N LYS A 541 33.40 -26.50 -16.35
CA LYS A 541 33.62 -25.69 -17.57
C LYS A 541 34.36 -24.36 -17.29
N LEU A 542 34.22 -23.80 -16.09
CA LEU A 542 34.98 -22.61 -15.68
C LEU A 542 36.43 -22.94 -15.32
N GLY A 543 36.76 -24.21 -15.06
CA GLY A 543 38.07 -24.65 -14.58
C GLY A 543 38.17 -24.79 -13.06
N VAL A 544 37.03 -24.99 -12.36
CA VAL A 544 37.01 -25.32 -10.94
C VAL A 544 37.16 -26.83 -10.78
N GLU A 545 38.12 -27.25 -9.95
CA GLU A 545 38.37 -28.65 -9.60
C GLU A 545 37.52 -29.04 -8.39
N ILE A 546 36.49 -29.84 -8.62
CA ILE A 546 35.52 -30.23 -7.59
C ILE A 546 35.95 -31.53 -6.93
N LEU A 547 36.24 -31.48 -5.64
CA LEU A 547 36.70 -32.58 -4.81
C LEU A 547 35.60 -32.94 -3.80
N THR A 548 34.62 -33.73 -4.25
CA THR A 548 33.56 -34.31 -3.42
C THR A 548 34.03 -35.55 -2.67
N GLY A 549 33.33 -35.94 -1.59
CA GLY A 549 33.75 -37.06 -0.74
C GLY A 549 35.09 -36.80 -0.03
N THR A 550 35.50 -35.54 0.03
CA THR A 550 36.86 -35.12 0.39
C THR A 550 36.80 -34.13 1.53
N ARG A 551 37.04 -34.64 2.74
CA ARG A 551 37.13 -33.82 3.95
C ARG A 551 38.51 -33.18 4.06
N VAL A 552 38.55 -31.90 4.43
CA VAL A 552 39.78 -31.20 4.81
C VAL A 552 40.14 -31.56 6.24
N ASP A 553 41.36 -32.04 6.47
CA ASP A 553 41.82 -32.53 7.77
C ASP A 553 42.42 -31.40 8.61
N ALA A 554 43.19 -30.50 7.98
CA ALA A 554 43.81 -29.35 8.63
C ALA A 554 44.21 -28.29 7.60
N VAL A 555 44.40 -27.06 8.05
CA VAL A 555 44.91 -25.94 7.24
C VAL A 555 46.13 -25.33 7.92
N THR A 556 47.11 -24.93 7.14
CA THR A 556 48.30 -24.18 7.59
C THR A 556 48.47 -22.92 6.72
N PRO A 557 49.43 -22.02 6.99
CA PRO A 557 49.64 -20.84 6.15
C PRO A 557 50.01 -21.15 4.68
N GLU A 558 50.56 -22.33 4.40
CA GLU A 558 51.11 -22.67 3.07
C GLU A 558 50.48 -23.91 2.43
N GLU A 559 49.72 -24.71 3.17
CA GLU A 559 49.14 -25.96 2.68
C GLU A 559 47.80 -26.32 3.33
N VAL A 560 46.98 -27.04 2.57
CA VAL A 560 45.75 -27.70 3.01
C VAL A 560 46.02 -29.21 3.08
N MET A 561 45.68 -29.83 4.22
CA MET A 561 45.82 -31.27 4.47
C MET A 561 44.52 -31.97 4.14
N VAL A 562 44.58 -33.00 3.29
CA VAL A 562 43.42 -33.72 2.80
C VAL A 562 43.74 -35.20 2.64
N GLN A 563 43.06 -36.07 3.39
CA GLN A 563 43.26 -37.52 3.37
C GLN A 563 44.74 -37.91 3.51
N GLY A 564 45.46 -37.23 4.41
CA GLY A 564 46.89 -37.43 4.63
C GLY A 564 47.84 -36.90 3.55
N LYS A 565 47.33 -36.22 2.52
CA LYS A 565 48.12 -35.55 1.47
C LYS A 565 48.19 -34.04 1.69
N ARG A 566 49.31 -33.44 1.30
CA ARG A 566 49.56 -32.00 1.34
C ARG A 566 49.23 -31.35 0.00
N VAL A 567 48.44 -30.28 0.03
CA VAL A 567 48.15 -29.46 -1.14
C VAL A 567 48.65 -28.05 -0.88
N ALA A 568 49.73 -27.65 -1.55
CA ALA A 568 50.30 -26.31 -1.41
C ALA A 568 49.31 -25.24 -1.91
N CYS A 569 48.92 -24.32 -1.04
CA CYS A 569 47.89 -23.31 -1.26
C CYS A 569 48.03 -22.20 -0.22
N GLN A 570 48.09 -20.94 -0.67
CA GLN A 570 48.24 -19.77 0.23
C GLN A 570 46.97 -18.91 0.33
N THR A 571 45.83 -19.42 -0.14
CA THR A 571 44.52 -18.75 0.01
C THR A 571 43.45 -19.80 0.17
N VAL A 572 42.97 -19.92 1.40
CA VAL A 572 41.89 -20.82 1.77
C VAL A 572 40.68 -19.98 2.12
N VAL A 573 39.51 -20.34 1.59
CA VAL A 573 38.23 -19.69 1.86
C VAL A 573 37.34 -20.68 2.60
N SER A 574 36.80 -20.29 3.74
CA SER A 574 35.76 -21.05 4.42
C SER A 574 34.39 -20.57 3.98
N ALA A 575 33.67 -21.39 3.23
CA ALA A 575 32.27 -21.19 2.88
C ALA A 575 31.32 -22.07 3.70
N SER A 576 31.86 -22.80 4.68
CA SER A 576 31.11 -23.60 5.63
C SER A 576 30.24 -22.72 6.51
N VAL A 577 28.98 -23.11 6.66
CA VAL A 577 28.00 -22.39 7.47
C VAL A 577 27.75 -23.17 8.75
N GLY A 578 27.90 -22.51 9.90
CA GLY A 578 27.60 -23.11 11.19
C GLY A 578 26.10 -23.15 11.45
N GLY A 579 25.66 -24.18 12.18
CA GLY A 579 24.42 -24.05 12.96
C GLY A 579 24.62 -23.06 14.09
N ALA A 580 23.53 -22.49 14.62
CA ALA A 580 23.60 -21.64 15.81
C ALA A 580 24.45 -22.31 16.90
N SER A 581 25.40 -21.56 17.47
CA SER A 581 26.24 -22.04 18.57
C SER A 581 25.34 -22.64 19.67
N PRO A 582 25.51 -23.90 20.08
CA PRO A 582 24.80 -24.48 21.21
C PRO A 582 25.21 -23.87 22.57
N GLY A 583 26.15 -22.93 22.60
CA GLY A 583 26.59 -22.23 23.80
C GLY A 583 26.47 -20.72 23.61
N GLY A 584 25.39 -20.15 24.14
CA GLY A 584 25.09 -18.72 24.17
C GLY A 584 23.81 -18.48 24.96
#